data_AF-A0A352SC91-F1
#
_entry.id   AF-A0A352SC91-F1
#
_cell.length_a   1.000
_cell.length_b   1.000
_cell.length_c   1.000
_cell.angle_alpha   90.00
_cell.angle_beta   90.00
_cell.angle_gamma   90.00
#
_symmetry.space_group_name_H-M   'P 1'
#
loop_
_entity.id
_entity.type
_entity.pdbx_description
1 polymer ?
#
loop_
_entity_poly.entity_id
_entity_poly.type
_entity_poly.pdbx_seq_one_letter_code
_entity_poly.pdbx_strand_id
1 'polypeptide(L)' 'AGIPRTDDFNRGDNFGVGYFEVNQRRGIRWNTSKAFLRRAAERPNLTIVTGAQVSALTFDSPDGLRCT' A
#
# COMPACT_ATOMS: atom_id res chain seq x y z
N ALA A 1 -33.34 13.36 -16.12
CA ALA A 1 -32.59 13.30 -14.85
C ALA A 1 -31.17 12.82 -15.16
N GLY A 2 -30.14 13.33 -14.47
CA GLY A 2 -28.73 13.01 -14.72
C GLY A 2 -28.00 12.49 -13.46
N ILE A 3 -26.73 12.12 -13.60
CA ILE A 3 -25.87 11.65 -12.50
C ILE A 3 -25.44 12.88 -11.66
N PRO A 4 -25.58 12.87 -10.32
CA PRO A 4 -25.21 14.01 -9.48
C PRO A 4 -23.71 14.24 -9.48
N ARG A 5 -23.29 15.50 -9.25
CA ARG A 5 -21.90 15.82 -8.98
C ARG A 5 -21.53 15.38 -7.56
N THR A 6 -20.33 14.84 -7.38
CA THR A 6 -19.72 14.63 -6.06
C THR A 6 -18.44 15.46 -5.94
N ASP A 7 -18.19 16.00 -4.75
CA ASP A 7 -16.97 16.74 -4.46
C ASP A 7 -15.89 15.86 -3.81
N ASP A 8 -16.24 14.66 -3.32
CA ASP A 8 -15.30 13.75 -2.66
C ASP A 8 -15.80 12.29 -2.66
N PHE A 9 -15.08 11.42 -3.37
CA PHE A 9 -15.39 9.98 -3.47
C PHE A 9 -14.96 9.18 -2.22
N ASN A 10 -14.15 9.75 -1.33
CA ASN A 10 -13.55 9.04 -0.20
C ASN A 10 -14.38 9.14 1.10
N ARG A 11 -15.62 9.66 1.04
CA ARG A 11 -16.50 9.86 2.22
C ARG A 11 -17.50 8.74 2.48
N GLY A 12 -17.37 7.61 1.80
CA GLY A 12 -18.20 6.42 2.01
C GLY A 12 -19.34 6.24 1.00
N ASP A 13 -19.58 7.21 0.12
CA ASP A 13 -20.40 7.05 -1.08
C ASP A 13 -19.58 7.44 -2.32
N ASN A 14 -19.54 6.53 -3.29
CA ASN A 14 -18.79 6.71 -4.54
C ASN A 14 -19.70 7.10 -5.72
N PHE A 15 -21.01 7.24 -5.50
CA PHE A 15 -21.96 7.59 -6.56
C PHE A 15 -21.83 9.07 -6.95
N GLY A 16 -21.62 9.34 -8.24
CA GLY A 16 -21.60 10.69 -8.79
C GLY A 16 -20.53 10.92 -9.86
N VAL A 17 -20.37 12.17 -10.27
CA VAL A 17 -19.34 12.64 -11.20
C VAL A 17 -18.48 13.72 -10.54
N GLY A 18 -17.16 13.63 -10.64
CA GLY A 18 -16.24 14.58 -10.02
C GLY A 18 -14.79 14.28 -10.33
N TYR A 19 -13.88 15.16 -9.91
CA TYR A 19 -12.45 14.86 -9.88
C TYR A 19 -12.14 13.97 -8.68
N PHE A 20 -11.18 13.05 -8.85
CA PHE A 20 -10.75 12.16 -7.78
C PHE A 20 -9.25 12.31 -7.52
N GLU A 21 -8.87 12.07 -6.28
CA GLU A 21 -7.48 12.10 -5.86
C GLU A 21 -6.74 10.87 -6.38
N VAL A 22 -5.51 11.08 -6.83
CA VAL A 22 -4.61 10.00 -7.25
C VAL A 22 -3.37 9.99 -6.37
N ASN A 23 -2.78 8.81 -6.19
CA ASN A 23 -1.53 8.63 -5.45
C ASN A 23 -0.34 9.20 -6.25
N GLN A 24 -0.20 10.52 -6.23
CA GLN A 24 0.83 11.27 -6.93
C GLN A 24 1.43 12.37 -6.06
N ARG A 25 2.71 12.69 -6.31
CA ARG A 25 3.37 13.85 -5.72
C ARG A 25 4.24 14.51 -6.77
N ARG A 26 4.01 15.80 -7.04
CA ARG A 26 4.70 16.57 -8.10
C ARG A 26 4.61 15.90 -9.48
N GLY A 27 3.42 15.42 -9.85
CA GLY A 27 3.17 14.76 -11.15
C GLY A 27 3.77 13.36 -11.29
N ILE A 28 4.41 12.80 -10.27
CA ILE A 28 5.03 11.47 -10.31
C ILE A 28 4.23 10.52 -9.42
N ARG A 29 4.07 9.26 -9.89
CA ARG A 29 3.48 8.18 -9.09
C ARG A 29 4.15 8.08 -7.73
N TRP A 30 3.32 8.19 -6.68
CA TRP A 30 3.70 8.06 -5.28
C TRP A 30 3.40 6.65 -4.80
N ASN A 31 4.33 5.71 -5.07
CA ASN A 31 4.17 4.30 -4.72
C ASN A 31 4.50 4.02 -3.24
N THR A 32 4.14 2.83 -2.75
CA THR A 32 4.33 2.39 -1.36
C THR A 32 5.80 2.44 -0.92
N SER A 33 6.74 2.07 -1.79
CA SER A 33 8.18 2.15 -1.46
C SER A 33 8.62 3.59 -1.20
N LYS A 34 8.21 4.54 -2.04
CA LYS A 34 8.50 5.97 -1.84
C LYS A 34 7.81 6.55 -0.61
N ALA A 35 6.56 6.17 -0.38
CA ALA A 35 5.75 6.68 0.72
C ALA A 35 6.23 6.21 2.09
N PHE A 36 6.63 4.94 2.20
CA PHE A 36 6.87 4.29 3.49
C PHE A 36 8.28 3.70 3.63
N LEU A 37 8.78 2.98 2.61
CA LEU A 37 9.99 2.16 2.77
C LEU A 37 11.29 2.94 2.59
N ARG A 38 11.38 3.88 1.64
CA ARG A 38 12.65 4.56 1.31
C ARG A 38 13.33 5.21 2.52
N ARG A 39 12.54 5.90 3.35
CA ARG A 39 13.05 6.52 4.58
C ARG A 39 13.22 5.49 5.70
N ALA A 40 12.33 4.51 5.79
CA ALA A 40 12.41 3.48 6.83
C ALA A 40 13.60 2.54 6.64
N ALA A 41 14.10 2.38 5.40
CA ALA A 41 15.25 1.53 5.06
C ALA A 41 16.56 1.94 5.75
N GLU A 42 16.64 3.18 6.26
CA GLU A 42 17.80 3.67 7.02
C GLU A 42 17.83 3.14 8.47
N ARG A 43 16.73 2.54 8.95
CA ARG A 43 16.61 2.07 10.34
C ARG A 43 17.38 0.76 10.53
N PRO A 44 18.18 0.62 11.60
CA PRO A 44 19.02 -0.56 11.81
C PRO A 44 18.21 -1.84 12.10
N ASN A 45 16.94 -1.71 12.45
CA ASN A 45 16.04 -2.83 12.73
C ASN A 45 15.15 -3.22 11.53
N LEU A 46 15.43 -2.72 10.33
CA LEU A 46 14.73 -3.09 9.10
C LEU A 46 15.71 -3.58 8.04
N THR A 47 15.57 -4.84 7.64
CA THR A 47 16.33 -5.43 6.53
C THR A 47 15.42 -5.58 5.32
N ILE A 48 15.88 -5.10 4.15
CA ILE A 48 15.16 -5.25 2.88
C ILE A 48 16.00 -6.12 1.96
N VAL A 49 15.43 -7.25 1.53
CA VAL A 49 16.05 -8.15 0.56
C VAL A 49 15.28 -8.05 -0.76
N THR A 50 15.95 -7.63 -1.82
CA THR A 50 15.35 -7.49 -3.16
C THR A 50 15.69 -8.69 -4.03
N GLY A 51 14.79 -9.06 -4.95
CA GLY A 51 15.01 -10.21 -5.84
C GLY A 51 14.91 -11.56 -5.12
N ALA A 52 14.30 -11.60 -3.93
CA ALA A 52 14.08 -12.82 -3.16
C ALA A 52 12.62 -13.24 -3.23
N GLN A 53 12.32 -14.29 -4.00
CA GLN A 53 11.01 -14.95 -3.98
C GLN A 53 10.97 -15.94 -2.82
N VAL A 54 9.98 -15.79 -1.94
CA VAL A 54 9.76 -16.74 -0.83
C VAL A 54 9.27 -18.07 -1.42
N SER A 55 9.92 -19.18 -1.04
CA SER A 55 9.61 -20.52 -1.54
C SER A 55 8.82 -21.39 -0.56
N ALA A 56 9.12 -21.28 0.74
CA ALA A 56 8.47 -22.01 1.81
C ALA A 56 8.52 -21.21 3.12
N LEU A 57 7.64 -21.55 4.06
CA LEU A 57 7.66 -21.04 5.42
C LEU A 57 8.18 -22.13 6.36
N THR A 58 9.01 -21.76 7.33
CA THR A 58 9.40 -22.64 8.44
C THR A 58 8.56 -22.29 9.66
N PHE A 59 7.78 -23.26 10.15
CA PHE A 59 6.91 -23.07 11.32
C PHE A 59 7.61 -23.51 12.61
N ASP A 60 7.39 -22.77 13.69
CA ASP A 60 8.00 -23.06 15.00
C ASP A 60 7.50 -24.39 15.60
N SER A 61 6.29 -24.80 15.23
CA SER A 61 5.70 -26.09 15.61
C SER A 61 4.70 -26.57 14.54
N PRO A 62 4.36 -27.86 14.49
CA PRO A 62 3.48 -28.43 13.46
C PRO A 62 2.09 -27.75 13.37
N ASP A 63 1.53 -27.33 14.52
CA ASP A 63 0.21 -26.70 14.62
C ASP A 63 0.29 -25.19 14.93
N GLY A 64 1.48 -24.60 14.84
CA GLY A 64 1.72 -23.20 15.20
C GLY A 64 1.27 -22.21 14.13
N LEU A 65 0.80 -21.04 14.55
CA LEU A 65 0.45 -19.92 13.65
C LEU A 65 1.64 -18.98 13.35
N ARG A 66 2.84 -19.31 13.86
CA ARG A 66 4.05 -18.50 13.72
C ARG A 66 5.07 -19.21 12.83
N CYS A 67 5.57 -18.47 11.84
CA CYS A 67 6.71 -18.85 11.03
C CYS A 67 7.89 -17.90 11.26
N THR A 68 9.10 -18.39 11.00
CA THR A 68 10.35 -17.62 11.03
C THR A 68 11.07 -17.63 9.69
#